data_AF-A0A379AN94-F1
#
_entry.id   AF-A0A379AN94-F1
#
_cell.length_a   1.000
_cell.length_b   1.000
_cell.length_c   1.000
_cell.angle_alpha   90.00
_cell.angle_beta   90.00
_cell.angle_gamma   90.00
#
_symmetry.space_group_name_H-M   'P 1'
#
loop_
_entity.id
_entity.type
_entity.pdbx_description
1 polymer ?
#
loop_
_entity_poly.entity_id
_entity_poly.type
_entity_poly.pdbx_seq_one_letter_code
_entity_poly.pdbx_strand_id
1 'polypeptide(L)'
;MTISYSRWPDDLAARYREKGYWLDLPMTDILERHRDSESVAVIDGERQFTYRQLAALSDNLAAALQRRGLKSGDTALGAAWQRGGILPDAVCPVQNRRCPG
;
A
#
# COMPACT_ATOMS: atom_id res chain seq x y z
N MET A 1 -10.04 16.58 9.05
CA MET A 1 -10.28 16.24 10.47
C MET A 1 -9.15 15.33 10.94
N THR A 2 -8.74 15.43 12.21
CA THR A 2 -7.71 14.56 12.79
C THR A 2 -8.40 13.43 13.55
N ILE A 3 -8.10 12.18 13.21
CA ILE A 3 -8.68 11.02 13.90
C ILE A 3 -8.11 10.96 15.32
N SER A 4 -8.95 10.70 16.32
CA SER A 4 -8.50 10.54 17.71
C SER A 4 -7.70 9.24 17.86
N TYR A 5 -6.48 9.34 18.38
CA TYR A 5 -5.62 8.20 18.68
C TYR A 5 -4.75 8.49 19.91
N SER A 6 -4.31 7.43 20.61
CA SER A 6 -3.37 7.57 21.72
C SER A 6 -1.95 7.74 21.19
N ARG A 7 -1.33 8.90 21.45
CA ARG A 7 0.02 9.19 20.99
C ARG A 7 1.06 8.45 21.84
N TRP A 8 2.18 8.10 21.21
CA TRP A 8 3.37 7.71 21.97
C TRP A 8 3.93 8.92 22.73
N PRO A 9 4.50 8.73 23.94
CA PRO A 9 5.28 9.76 24.62
C PRO A 9 6.41 10.31 23.73
N ASP A 10 6.68 11.61 23.82
CA ASP A 10 7.58 12.32 22.92
C ASP A 10 9.01 11.75 22.94
N ASP A 11 9.52 11.36 24.12
CA ASP A 11 10.85 10.74 24.27
C ASP A 11 10.99 9.42 23.49
N LEU A 12 9.94 8.60 23.48
CA LEU A 12 9.92 7.32 22.79
C LEU A 12 9.76 7.51 21.28
N ALA A 13 8.91 8.46 20.87
CA ALA A 13 8.74 8.83 19.48
C ALA A 13 10.06 9.35 18.87
N ALA A 14 10.79 10.20 19.61
CA ALA A 14 12.11 10.69 19.20
C ALA A 14 13.11 9.53 19.04
N ARG A 15 13.17 8.63 20.03
CA ARG A 15 14.05 7.46 20.00
C ARG A 15 13.74 6.50 18.84
N TYR A 16 12.46 6.34 18.45
CA TYR A 16 12.11 5.49 17.30
C TYR A 16 12.46 6.11 15.96
N ARG A 17 12.42 7.45 15.86
CA ARG A 17 12.93 8.17 14.68
C ARG A 17 14.44 8.09 14.58
N GLU A 18 15.15 8.32 15.68
CA GLU A 18 16.62 8.25 15.73
C GLU A 18 17.12 6.85 15.34
N LYS A 19 16.43 5.79 15.76
CA LYS A 19 16.76 4.41 15.38
C LYS A 19 16.34 4.04 13.95
N GLY A 20 15.69 4.94 13.21
CA GLY A 20 15.21 4.70 11.85
C GLY A 20 14.03 3.73 11.75
N TYR A 21 13.35 3.41 12.85
CA TYR A 21 12.14 2.58 12.80
C TYR A 21 10.95 3.35 12.25
N TRP A 22 10.84 4.63 12.60
CA TRP A 22 9.85 5.54 12.03
C TRP A 22 10.51 6.38 10.97
N LEU A 23 10.13 6.13 9.72
CA LEU A 23 10.68 6.82 8.55
C LEU A 23 9.97 8.17 8.27
N ASP A 24 8.88 8.47 8.99
CA ASP A 24 7.99 9.62 8.76
C ASP A 24 7.53 9.75 7.29
N LEU A 25 7.46 8.62 6.59
CA LEU A 25 6.95 8.52 5.23
C LEU A 25 5.51 8.00 5.22
N PRO A 26 4.64 8.51 4.33
CA PRO A 26 3.31 7.98 4.18
C PRO A 26 3.37 6.55 3.62
N MET A 27 2.42 5.70 3.99
CA MET A 27 2.38 4.33 3.48
C MET A 27 2.27 4.27 1.94
N THR A 28 1.71 5.32 1.33
CA THR A 28 1.62 5.48 -0.14
C THR A 28 2.99 5.61 -0.80
N ASP A 29 4.04 6.01 -0.07
CA ASP A 29 5.40 6.16 -0.58
C ASP A 29 5.94 4.85 -1.17
N ILE A 30 5.53 3.69 -0.61
CA ILE A 30 5.89 2.38 -1.13
C ILE A 30 5.39 2.19 -2.57
N LEU A 31 4.17 2.64 -2.87
CA LEU A 31 3.60 2.54 -4.21
C LEU A 31 4.18 3.61 -5.14
N GLU A 32 4.36 4.84 -4.65
CA GLU A 32 4.91 5.96 -5.42
C GLU A 32 6.34 5.67 -5.94
N ARG A 33 7.20 5.05 -5.13
CA ARG A 33 8.57 4.66 -5.57
C ARG A 33 8.58 3.73 -6.78
N HIS A 34 7.52 2.96 -6.97
CA HIS A 34 7.39 1.98 -8.04
C HIS A 34 6.34 2.38 -9.09
N ARG A 35 5.87 3.64 -9.06
CA ARG A 35 4.76 4.12 -9.90
C ARG A 35 4.96 3.89 -11.39
N ASP A 36 6.19 4.00 -11.88
CA ASP A 36 6.51 3.79 -13.30
C ASP A 36 7.04 2.38 -13.60
N SER A 37 7.05 1.50 -12.60
CA SER A 37 7.52 0.12 -12.77
C SER A 37 6.47 -0.74 -13.47
N GLU A 38 6.89 -1.38 -14.56
CA GLU A 38 6.11 -2.42 -15.26
C GLU A 38 6.25 -3.80 -14.59
N SER A 39 6.92 -3.90 -13.44
CA SER A 39 6.97 -5.14 -12.65
C SER A 39 5.60 -5.48 -12.07
N VAL A 40 5.27 -6.77 -12.03
CA VAL A 40 4.02 -7.27 -11.44
C VAL A 40 4.02 -7.05 -9.93
N ALA A 41 2.98 -6.38 -9.41
CA ALA A 41 2.77 -6.07 -8.01
C ALA A 41 1.75 -7.00 -7.35
N VAL A 42 0.67 -7.32 -8.06
CA VAL A 42 -0.45 -8.12 -7.53
C VAL A 42 -0.89 -9.14 -8.58
N ILE A 43 -1.18 -10.36 -8.13
CA ILE A 43 -1.73 -11.44 -8.94
C ILE A 43 -3.09 -11.81 -8.31
N ASP A 44 -4.18 -11.67 -9.09
CA ASP A 44 -5.56 -12.02 -8.75
C ASP A 44 -6.04 -13.12 -9.69
N GLY A 45 -5.75 -14.38 -9.33
CA GLY A 45 -5.97 -15.54 -10.21
C GLY A 45 -5.21 -15.38 -11.53
N GLU A 46 -5.95 -15.36 -12.64
CA GLU A 46 -5.39 -15.16 -13.99
C GLU A 46 -5.00 -13.71 -14.30
N ARG A 47 -5.41 -12.74 -13.47
CA ARG A 47 -5.10 -11.33 -13.68
C ARG A 47 -3.82 -10.96 -12.97
N GLN A 48 -2.96 -10.23 -13.67
CA GLN A 48 -1.76 -9.64 -13.11
C GLN A 48 -1.82 -8.13 -13.25
N PHE A 49 -1.47 -7.42 -12.19
CA PHE A 49 -1.40 -5.97 -12.17
C PHE A 49 0.04 -5.53 -11.95
N THR A 50 0.54 -4.67 -12.83
CA THR A 50 1.83 -4.00 -12.63
C THR A 50 1.72 -2.91 -11.57
N TYR A 51 2.85 -2.47 -10.99
CA TYR A 51 2.84 -1.35 -10.06
C TYR A 51 2.24 -0.09 -10.68
N ARG A 52 2.54 0.17 -11.95
CA ARG A 52 1.95 1.28 -12.71
C ARG A 52 0.43 1.19 -12.82
N GLN A 53 -0.09 0.01 -13.15
CA GLN A 53 -1.53 -0.21 -13.24
C GLN A 53 -2.20 -0.08 -11.88
N LEU A 54 -1.56 -0.61 -10.83
CA LEU A 54 -2.06 -0.52 -9.47
C LEU A 54 -2.14 0.93 -8.98
N ALA A 55 -1.10 1.74 -9.24
CA ALA A 55 -1.08 3.17 -8.94
C ALA A 55 -2.22 3.91 -9.65
N ALA A 56 -2.39 3.68 -10.96
CA ALA A 56 -3.46 4.30 -11.73
C ALA A 56 -4.87 3.91 -11.22
N LEU A 57 -5.08 2.65 -10.85
CA LEU A 57 -6.35 2.19 -10.27
C LEU A 57 -6.62 2.83 -8.90
N SER A 58 -5.58 2.95 -8.06
CA SER A 58 -5.67 3.60 -6.75
C SER A 58 -6.05 5.07 -6.87
N ASP A 59 -5.38 5.80 -7.76
CA ASP A 59 -5.66 7.23 -8.02
C ASP A 59 -7.08 7.44 -8.55
N ASN A 60 -7.51 6.60 -9.48
CA ASN A 60 -8.87 6.67 -10.04
C ASN A 60 -9.93 6.44 -8.96
N LEU A 61 -9.70 5.48 -8.06
CA LEU A 61 -10.60 5.23 -6.93
C LEU A 61 -10.61 6.42 -5.97
N ALA A 62 -9.45 6.94 -5.59
CA ALA A 62 -9.33 8.11 -4.72
C ALA A 62 -10.06 9.32 -5.31
N ALA A 63 -9.88 9.61 -6.60
CA ALA A 63 -10.56 10.69 -7.30
C ALA A 63 -12.08 10.46 -7.36
N ALA A 64 -12.54 9.23 -7.58
CA ALA A 64 -13.96 8.89 -7.57
C ALA A 64 -14.61 9.07 -6.19
N LEU A 65 -13.91 8.67 -5.12
CA LEU A 65 -14.37 8.85 -3.74
C LEU A 65 -14.42 10.34 -3.36
N GLN A 66 -13.40 11.10 -3.75
CA GLN A 66 -13.37 12.55 -3.51
C GLN A 66 -14.51 13.27 -4.23
N ARG A 67 -14.82 12.88 -5.47
CA ARG A 67 -15.99 13.39 -6.21
C ARG A 67 -17.33 13.04 -5.54
N ARG A 68 -17.40 11.94 -4.79
CA ARG A 68 -18.57 11.56 -3.99
C ARG A 68 -18.66 12.29 -2.64
N GLY A 69 -17.73 13.20 -2.37
CA GLY A 69 -17.75 14.07 -1.19
C GLY A 69 -16.93 13.56 -0.01
N LEU A 70 -16.21 12.45 -0.15
CA LEU A 70 -15.27 11.98 0.88
C LEU A 70 -14.07 12.91 0.98
N LYS A 71 -13.73 13.29 2.21
CA LYS A 71 -12.64 14.19 2.54
C LYS A 71 -11.58 13.50 3.37
N SER A 72 -10.39 14.09 3.40
CA SER A 72 -9.28 13.60 4.21
C SER A 72 -9.64 13.65 5.71
N GLY A 73 -9.58 12.49 6.36
CA GLY A 73 -9.98 12.30 7.75
C GLY A 73 -11.35 11.66 7.94
N ASP A 74 -12.09 11.39 6.85
CA ASP A 74 -13.31 10.61 6.90
C ASP A 74 -13.00 9.12 7.03
N THR A 75 -13.80 8.40 7.80
CA THR A 75 -13.66 6.94 7.99
C THR A 75 -14.45 6.21 6.91
N ALA A 76 -13.77 5.38 6.12
CA ALA A 76 -14.40 4.49 5.14
C ALA A 76 -14.46 3.05 5.67
N LEU A 77 -15.61 2.40 5.56
CA LEU A 77 -15.74 0.96 5.78
C LEU A 77 -15.47 0.23 4.46
N GLY A 78 -14.32 -0.44 4.36
CA GLY A 78 -13.96 -1.26 3.21
C GLY A 78 -14.24 -2.74 3.48
N ALA A 79 -15.23 -3.32 2.80
CA ALA A 79 -15.43 -4.77 2.80
C ALA A 79 -14.64 -5.38 1.64
N ALA A 80 -13.43 -5.86 1.92
CA ALA A 80 -12.65 -6.64 0.98
C ALA A 80 -12.98 -8.13 1.15
N TRP A 81 -13.98 -8.60 0.41
CA TRP A 81 -14.21 -10.04 0.29
C TRP A 81 -13.29 -10.57 -0.79
N GLN A 82 -12.31 -11.38 -0.39
CA GLN A 82 -11.42 -12.05 -1.33
C GLN A 82 -12.28 -12.98 -2.19
N ARG A 83 -12.43 -12.66 -3.48
CA ARG A 83 -13.17 -13.48 -4.44
C ARG A 83 -12.36 -14.77 -4.70
N GLY A 84 -12.62 -15.79 -3.90
CA GLY A 84 -12.43 -17.19 -4.29
C GLY A 84 -11.22 -17.93 -3.71
N GLY A 85 -11.53 -19.10 -3.14
CA GLY A 85 -10.99 -20.36 -3.66
C GLY A 85 -9.62 -20.80 -3.16
N ILE A 86 -9.62 -21.85 -2.34
CA ILE A 86 -8.46 -22.65 -1.96
C ILE A 86 -7.74 -23.16 -3.22
N LEU A 87 -6.46 -22.82 -3.38
CA LEU A 87 -5.46 -23.73 -3.93
C LEU A 87 -4.13 -23.50 -3.16
N PRO A 88 -3.53 -24.54 -2.56
CA PRO A 88 -2.12 -24.50 -2.18
C PRO A 88 -1.28 -24.60 -3.46
N ASP A 89 -0.01 -24.22 -3.39
CA ASP A 89 0.98 -24.31 -4.47
C ASP A 89 1.01 -23.18 -5.49
N ALA A 90 1.32 -21.97 -5.02
CA ALA A 90 2.29 -21.11 -5.70
C ALA A 90 2.72 -19.97 -4.76
N VAL A 91 3.59 -20.30 -3.79
CA VAL A 91 4.51 -19.28 -3.26
C VAL A 91 5.45 -18.94 -4.42
N CYS A 92 5.03 -18.01 -5.27
CA CYS A 92 5.90 -17.41 -6.27
C CYS A 92 6.80 -16.44 -5.51
N PRO A 93 8.11 -16.70 -5.40
CA PRO A 93 8.99 -15.80 -4.69
C PRO A 93 9.12 -14.54 -5.56
N VAL A 94 8.55 -13.43 -5.10
CA VAL A 94 9.08 -12.09 -5.42
C VAL A 94 10.49 -12.05 -4.81
N GLN A 95 11.44 -12.65 -5.51
CA GLN A 95 12.86 -12.49 -5.28
C GLN A 95 13.45 -12.01 -6.59
N ASN A 96 13.38 -10.69 -6.75
CA ASN A 96 14.24 -9.93 -7.64
C ASN A 96 15.70 -10.03 -7.14
N ARG A 97 16.32 -11.21 -7.27
CA ARG A 97 17.78 -11.35 -7.15
C ARG A 97 18.37 -11.30 -8.55
N ARG A 98 18.82 -10.10 -8.95
CA ARG A 98 19.91 -9.97 -9.93
C ARG A 98 21.13 -10.69 -9.34
N CYS A 99 21.52 -11.81 -9.92
CA CYS A 99 22.84 -12.40 -9.71
C CYS A 99 23.88 -11.49 -10.38
N PRO A 100 24.91 -10.98 -9.68
CA PRO A 100 26.15 -10.61 -10.34
C PRO A 100 26.90 -11.89 -10.74
N GLY A 101 27.46 -11.88 -11.95
CA GLY A 101 28.29 -12.97 -12.49
C GLY A 101 29.63 -13.12 -11.80
#